data_AF-K1RE27-F1
#
_entry.id   AF-K1RE27-F1
#
_cell.length_a   1.000
_cell.length_b   1.000
_cell.length_c   1.000
_cell.angle_alpha   90.00
_cell.angle_beta   90.00
_cell.angle_gamma   90.00
#
_symmetry.space_group_name_H-M   'P 1'
#
loop_
_entity.id
_entity.type
_entity.pdbx_description
1 polymer ?
#
loop_
_entity_poly.entity_id
_entity_poly.type
_entity_poly.pdbx_seq_one_letter_code
_entity_poly.pdbx_strand_id
1 'polypeptide(L)'
;SFLFLGPTGVGKTELSKALAEAMFGSEDAMIRVDMSEYMEGHSVSKMIGSPPGYVGFEEGGQLSEKVRRNPYSVVLFALQKNNRQI
;
A
#
# COMPACT_ATOMS: atom_id res chain seq x y z
N SER A 1 11.58 5.71 6.14
CA SER A 1 10.69 4.54 6.04
C SER A 1 10.72 3.78 7.36
N PHE A 2 9.61 3.13 7.73
CA PHE A 2 9.49 2.37 8.98
C PHE A 2 9.14 0.91 8.68
N LEU A 3 9.57 -0.01 9.55
CA LEU A 3 9.14 -1.40 9.53
C LEU A 3 8.53 -1.74 10.88
N PHE A 4 7.23 -2.05 10.88
CA PHE A 4 6.53 -2.48 12.09
C PHE A 4 6.39 -4.00 12.11
N LEU A 5 6.97 -4.65 13.11
CA LEU A 5 6.91 -6.11 13.29
C LEU A 5 6.21 -6.46 14.61
N GLY A 6 5.37 -7.49 14.59
CA GLY A 6 4.69 -8.02 15.78
C GLY A 6 3.46 -8.85 15.43
N PRO A 7 2.77 -9.46 16.40
CA PRO A 7 1.56 -10.25 16.16
C PRO A 7 0.37 -9.40 15.70
N THR A 8 -0.69 -10.05 15.20
CA THR A 8 -1.95 -9.37 14.84
C THR A 8 -2.57 -8.72 16.06
N GLY A 9 -3.21 -7.55 15.89
CA GLY A 9 -3.93 -6.87 16.97
C GLY A 9 -3.11 -5.91 17.84
N VAL A 10 -1.79 -5.83 17.67
CA VAL A 10 -0.92 -4.90 18.46
C VAL A 10 -0.96 -3.43 17.99
N GLY A 11 -1.88 -3.06 17.09
CA GLY A 11 -2.09 -1.66 16.69
C GLY A 11 -1.11 -1.09 15.63
N LYS A 12 -0.43 -1.93 14.84
CA LYS A 12 0.45 -1.44 13.75
C LYS A 12 -0.27 -0.54 12.74
N THR A 13 -1.52 -0.88 12.42
CA THR A 13 -2.36 -0.08 11.52
C THR A 13 -2.75 1.24 12.18
N GLU A 14 -3.24 1.19 13.42
CA GLU A 14 -3.63 2.36 14.21
C GLU A 14 -2.46 3.33 14.40
N LEU A 15 -1.24 2.83 14.62
CA LEU A 15 -0.06 3.69 14.67
C LEU A 15 0.19 4.43 13.34
N SER A 16 -0.09 3.77 12.22
CA SER A 16 0.09 4.39 10.89
C SER A 16 -0.99 5.44 10.60
N LYS A 17 -2.23 5.23 11.06
CA LYS A 17 -3.30 6.22 11.00
C LYS A 17 -2.99 7.45 11.84
N ALA A 18 -2.58 7.23 13.10
CA ALA A 18 -2.18 8.30 14.00
C ALA A 18 -0.98 9.09 13.44
N LEU A 19 -0.04 8.41 12.76
CA LEU A 19 1.06 9.09 12.07
C LEU A 19 0.57 9.95 10.91
N ALA A 20 -0.40 9.46 10.11
CA ALA A 20 -0.99 10.24 9.02
C ALA A 20 -1.73 11.48 9.55
N GLU A 21 -2.50 11.34 10.63
CA GLU A 21 -3.16 12.45 11.29
C GLU A 21 -2.15 13.46 11.87
N ALA A 22 -1.12 12.98 12.58
CA ALA A 22 -0.11 13.85 13.20
C ALA A 22 0.74 14.62 12.18
N MET A 23 1.03 14.03 11.01
CA MET A 23 1.87 14.65 9.98
C MET A 23 1.08 15.47 8.97
N PHE A 24 -0.14 15.04 8.62
CA PHE A 24 -0.91 15.59 7.50
C PHE A 24 -2.32 16.05 7.88
N GLY A 25 -2.68 15.98 9.17
CA GLY A 25 -3.93 16.51 9.71
C GLY A 25 -5.17 15.65 9.43
N SER A 26 -5.01 14.47 8.82
CA SER A 26 -6.11 13.53 8.60
C SER A 26 -5.60 12.08 8.48
N GLU A 27 -6.33 11.13 9.07
CA GLU A 27 -6.11 9.70 8.85
C GLU A 27 -6.31 9.29 7.38
N ASP A 28 -7.13 10.03 6.62
CA ASP A 28 -7.38 9.80 5.19
C ASP A 28 -6.16 10.10 4.32
N ALA A 29 -5.14 10.77 4.88
CA ALA A 29 -3.84 10.91 4.25
C ALA A 29 -3.02 9.60 4.27
N MET A 30 -3.61 8.48 4.71
CA MET A 30 -2.98 7.16 4.62
C MET A 30 -3.41 6.41 3.34
N ILE A 31 -2.44 6.09 2.49
CA ILE A 31 -2.62 5.17 1.36
C ILE A 31 -2.28 3.76 1.83
N ARG A 32 -3.30 2.90 1.94
CA ARG A 32 -3.13 1.49 2.30
C ARG A 32 -2.94 0.62 1.05
N VAL A 33 -1.92 -0.23 1.09
CA VAL A 33 -1.62 -1.24 0.07
C VAL A 33 -1.63 -2.62 0.75
N ASP A 34 -2.54 -3.50 0.32
CA ASP A 34 -2.57 -4.88 0.77
C ASP A 34 -1.61 -5.71 -0.08
N MET A 35 -0.45 -6.06 0.50
CA MET A 35 0.59 -6.81 -0.21
C MET A 35 0.18 -8.24 -0.56
N SER A 36 -0.88 -8.76 0.05
CA SER A 36 -1.41 -10.10 -0.22
C SER A 36 -1.93 -10.21 -1.66
N GLU A 37 -2.44 -9.12 -2.23
CA GLU A 37 -2.94 -9.05 -3.62
C GLU A 37 -1.81 -9.04 -4.67
N TYR A 38 -0.58 -8.75 -4.25
CA TYR A 38 0.55 -8.49 -5.15
C TYR A 38 1.70 -9.49 -4.95
N MET A 39 1.45 -10.62 -4.29
CA MET A 39 2.47 -11.66 -4.06
C MET A 39 2.90 -12.37 -5.35
N GLU A 40 2.08 -12.32 -6.41
CA GLU A 40 2.41 -12.88 -7.72
C GLU A 40 3.14 -11.84 -8.58
N GLY A 41 4.19 -12.26 -9.29
CA GLY A 41 5.06 -11.36 -10.05
C GLY A 41 4.36 -10.52 -11.11
N HIS A 42 3.30 -11.05 -11.74
CA HIS A 42 2.51 -10.31 -12.73
C HIS A 42 1.61 -9.24 -12.10
N SER A 43 1.20 -9.43 -10.84
CA SER A 43 0.33 -8.50 -10.12
C SER A 43 1.05 -7.21 -9.72
N VAL A 44 2.37 -7.25 -9.52
CA VAL A 44 3.19 -6.07 -9.20
C VAL A 44 3.09 -5.00 -10.29
N SER A 45 3.03 -5.40 -11.56
CA SER A 45 2.87 -4.45 -12.68
C SER A 45 1.58 -3.63 -12.57
N LYS A 46 0.49 -4.19 -12.04
CA LYS A 46 -0.77 -3.46 -11.79
C LYS A 46 -0.66 -2.43 -10.66
N MET A 47 0.26 -2.64 -9.71
CA MET A 47 0.47 -1.71 -8.59
C MET A 47 1.15 -0.41 -9.05
N ILE A 48 2.20 -0.52 -9.85
CA ILE A 48 3.06 0.60 -10.27
C ILE A 48 2.74 1.12 -11.68
N GLY A 49 2.15 0.29 -12.52
CA GLY A 49 1.85 0.54 -13.92
C GLY A 49 2.68 -0.39 -14.83
N SER A 50 2.10 -0.81 -15.95
CA SER A 50 2.83 -1.55 -16.98
C SER A 50 3.85 -0.63 -17.66
N PRO A 51 4.95 -1.14 -18.24
CA PRO A 51 5.88 -0.35 -19.06
C PRO A 51 5.21 0.18 -20.35
N PRO A 52 5.75 1.24 -21.00
CA PRO A 52 5.30 1.67 -22.32
C PRO A 52 5.28 0.50 -23.32
N GLY A 53 4.17 0.33 -24.04
CA GLY A 53 3.99 -0.77 -25.02
C GLY A 53 3.45 -2.08 -24.44
N TYR A 54 3.15 -2.16 -23.15
CA TYR A 54 2.46 -3.29 -22.52
C TYR A 54 0.99 -2.95 -22.21
N VAL A 55 0.13 -3.98 -22.17
CA VAL A 55 -1.28 -3.84 -21.78
C VAL A 55 -1.37 -3.22 -20.37
N GLY A 56 -2.18 -2.19 -20.19
CA GLY A 56 -2.33 -1.45 -18.93
C GLY A 56 -1.36 -0.28 -18.72
N PHE A 57 -0.55 0.11 -19.72
CA PHE A 57 0.31 1.30 -19.64
C PHE A 57 -0.51 2.59 -19.44
N GLU A 58 -1.61 2.75 -20.18
CA GLU A 58 -2.48 3.93 -20.08
C GLU A 58 -3.39 3.94 -18.84
N GLU A 59 -3.57 2.78 -18.19
CA GLU A 59 -4.39 2.66 -16.96
C GLU A 59 -3.65 3.19 -15.73
N GLY A 60 -2.31 3.31 -15.79
CA GLY A 60 -1.48 3.72 -14.67
C GLY A 60 -1.41 2.67 -13.55
N GLY A 61 -0.48 2.86 -12.61
CA GLY A 61 -0.39 2.00 -11.43
C GLY A 61 -1.38 2.40 -10.35
N GLN A 62 -2.08 1.44 -9.74
CA GLN A 62 -3.01 1.75 -8.64
C GLN A 62 -2.36 2.56 -7.50
N LEU A 63 -1.11 2.27 -7.15
CA LEU A 63 -0.37 3.03 -6.14
C LEU A 63 0.14 4.35 -6.70
N SER A 64 0.73 4.33 -7.89
CA SER A 64 1.28 5.51 -8.57
C SER A 64 0.22 6.61 -8.77
N GLU A 65 -1.00 6.24 -9.16
CA GLU A 65 -2.14 7.16 -9.28
C GLU A 65 -2.58 7.74 -7.93
N LYS A 66 -2.69 6.90 -6.89
CA LYS A 66 -3.08 7.34 -5.55
C LYS A 66 -2.07 8.34 -4.97
N VAL A 67 -0.77 8.07 -5.13
CA VAL A 67 0.30 8.98 -4.71
C VAL A 67 0.29 10.27 -5.53
N ARG A 68 0.02 10.20 -6.84
CA ARG A 68 -0.07 11.41 -7.67
C ARG A 68 -1.23 12.31 -7.26
N ARG A 69 -2.37 11.73 -6.87
CA ARG A 69 -3.55 12.48 -6.38
C ARG A 69 -3.36 13.01 -4.97
N ASN A 70 -2.61 12.30 -4.12
CA ASN A 70 -2.31 12.71 -2.76
C ASN A 70 -0.80 12.52 -2.41
N PRO A 71 0.05 13.48 -2.82
CA PRO A 71 1.51 13.35 -2.67
C PRO A 71 1.99 13.47 -1.23
N TYR A 72 1.21 14.09 -0.35
CA TYR A 72 1.51 14.22 1.08
C TYR A 72 0.71 13.18 1.86
N SER A 73 1.21 11.95 1.84
CA SER A 73 0.52 10.80 2.43
C SER A 73 1.48 9.83 3.11
N VAL A 74 0.95 9.08 4.07
CA VAL A 74 1.62 7.90 4.63
C VAL A 74 1.24 6.69 3.78
N VAL A 75 2.22 6.02 3.18
CA VAL A 75 1.98 4.75 2.46
C VAL A 75 2.20 3.58 3.40
N LEU A 76 1.14 2.82 3.68
CA LEU A 76 1.18 1.63 4.52
C LEU A 76 1.12 0.37 3.64
N PHE A 77 2.22 -0.39 3.62
CA PHE A 77 2.25 -1.75 3.07
C PHE A 77 1.87 -2.76 4.14
N ALA A 78 0.67 -3.31 4.06
CA ALA A 78 0.16 -4.29 5.00
C ALA A 78 0.27 -5.70 4.41
N LEU A 79 0.91 -6.62 5.13
CA LEU A 79 0.92 -8.05 4.80
C LEU A 79 0.03 -8.79 5.80
N GLN A 80 -1.07 -9.36 5.35
CA GLN A 80 -1.79 -10.36 6.13
C GLN A 80 -1.24 -11.75 5.79
N LYS A 81 -0.63 -12.42 6.76
CA LYS A 81 -0.37 -13.86 6.63
C LYS A 81 -1.71 -14.59 6.63
N ASN A 82 -2.19 -14.93 5.45
CA ASN A 82 -3.30 -15.87 5.33
C ASN A 82 -2.72 -17.28 5.49
N ASN A 83 -3.23 -18.06 6.44
CA ASN A 83 -2.79 -19.43 6.70
C ASN A 83 -3.35 -20.34 5.60
N ARG A 84 -2.81 -20.22 4.38
CA ARG A 84 -3.05 -21.22 3.34
C ARG A 84 -2.35 -22.50 3.80
N GLN A 85 -3.17 -23.45 4.22
CA GLN A 85 -2.81 -24.81 4.63
C GLN A 85 -1.75 -25.39 3.68
N ILE A 86 -0.67 -25.91 4.25
CA ILE A 86 0.11 -27.00 3.67
C ILE A 86 -0.40 -28.28 4.36
#